data_AF-A0A7Y3CT27-F1
#
_entry.id   AF-A0A7Y3CT27-F1
#
_cell.length_a   1.000
_cell.length_b   1.000
_cell.length_c   1.000
_cell.angle_alpha   90.00
_cell.angle_beta   90.00
_cell.angle_gamma   90.00
#
_symmetry.space_group_name_H-M   'P 1'
#
loop_
_entity.id
_entity.type
_entity.pdbx_description
1 polymer ?
#
loop_
_entity_poly.entity_id
_entity_poly.type
_entity_poly.pdbx_seq_one_letter_code
_entity_poly.pdbx_strand_id
1 'polypeptide(L)' 'MDTQYDSTQDTDYDWNDRLQDEGSWNQIKGKIREEWAEVTDQEMEQARGNWEQFKGMVEEKTGQAGDAIERKLDELFN' A
#
# COMPACT_ATOMS: atom_id res chain seq x y z
N MET A 1 13.31 4.19 25.38
CA MET A 1 13.12 4.77 24.04
C MET A 1 12.05 3.95 23.38
N ASP A 2 10.80 4.45 23.47
CA ASP A 2 9.65 4.07 22.66
C ASP A 2 10.06 3.91 21.18
N THR A 3 9.67 2.89 20.43
CA THR A 3 8.50 2.02 20.52
C THR A 3 8.97 0.63 20.06
N GLN A 4 8.55 -0.43 20.76
CA GLN A 4 8.66 -1.79 20.24
C GLN A 4 7.86 -1.88 18.93
N TYR A 5 8.55 -1.90 17.79
CA TYR A 5 8.02 -2.53 16.59
C TYR A 5 8.27 -4.03 16.76
N ASP A 6 7.30 -4.70 17.37
CA ASP A 6 7.27 -6.15 17.49
C ASP A 6 7.23 -6.74 16.09
N SER A 7 8.30 -7.45 15.76
CA SER A 7 8.54 -8.07 14.47
C SER A 7 7.82 -9.41 14.42
N THR A 8 6.51 -9.40 14.13
CA THR A 8 5.74 -10.58 13.72
C THR A 8 4.70 -10.09 12.70
N GLN A 9 4.80 -10.35 11.39
CA GLN A 9 4.87 -11.67 10.76
C GLN A 9 5.49 -11.63 9.36
N ASP A 10 6.10 -12.76 8.98
CA ASP A 10 6.43 -13.18 7.62
C ASP A 10 5.34 -12.83 6.59
N THR A 11 5.63 -11.86 5.72
CA THR A 11 5.24 -11.92 4.30
C THR A 11 6.43 -11.45 3.48
N ASP A 12 6.99 -12.37 2.72
CA ASP A 12 8.26 -12.32 1.97
C ASP A 12 8.25 -11.36 0.76
N TYR A 13 7.43 -10.32 0.77
CA TYR A 13 7.31 -9.33 -0.29
C TYR A 13 7.64 -7.95 0.26
N ASP A 14 8.86 -7.47 -0.03
CA ASP A 14 9.33 -6.13 0.30
C ASP A 14 8.64 -5.08 -0.59
N TRP A 15 7.34 -4.90 -0.37
CA TRP A 15 6.55 -3.82 -0.98
C TRP A 15 7.10 -2.45 -0.62
N ASN A 16 7.84 -2.35 0.48
CA ASN A 16 8.35 -1.09 1.00
C ASN A 16 9.36 -0.43 0.04
N ASP A 17 10.16 -1.20 -0.68
CA ASP A 17 11.09 -0.71 -1.71
C ASP A 17 10.33 -0.17 -2.94
N ARG A 18 9.33 -0.92 -3.41
CA ARG A 18 8.48 -0.54 -4.56
C ARG A 18 7.64 0.71 -4.30
N LEU A 19 7.13 0.86 -3.08
CA LEU A 19 6.34 2.02 -2.66
C LEU A 19 7.20 3.26 -2.40
N GLN A 20 8.50 3.09 -2.15
CA GLN A 20 9.43 4.20 -1.99
C GLN A 20 9.81 4.87 -3.31
N ASP A 21 9.79 4.17 -4.44
CA ASP A 21 10.12 4.73 -5.75
C ASP A 21 9.08 5.77 -6.22
N GLU A 22 9.43 7.06 -6.15
CA GLU A 22 8.58 8.18 -6.59
C GLU A 22 8.14 8.10 -8.04
N GLY A 23 9.00 7.57 -8.91
CA GLY A 23 8.74 7.51 -10.33
C GLY A 23 7.62 6.53 -10.64
N SER A 24 7.76 5.31 -10.12
CA SER A 24 6.76 4.25 -10.25
C SER A 24 5.49 4.56 -9.45
N TRP A 25 5.62 5.10 -8.23
CA TRP A 25 4.50 5.45 -7.36
C TRP A 25 3.54 6.46 -7.98
N ASN A 26 4.07 7.52 -8.60
CA ASN A 26 3.22 8.53 -9.22
C ASN A 26 2.45 8.02 -10.43
N GLN A 27 2.97 7.00 -11.13
CA GLN A 27 2.22 6.33 -12.21
C GLN A 27 1.17 5.39 -11.64
N ILE A 28 1.54 4.61 -10.61
CA ILE A 28 0.64 3.60 -10.08
C ILE A 28 -0.50 4.18 -9.26
N LYS A 29 -0.28 5.28 -8.53
CA LYS A 29 -1.33 5.96 -7.75
C LYS A 29 -2.54 6.36 -8.60
N GLY A 30 -2.30 6.72 -9.86
CA GLY A 30 -3.38 7.02 -10.81
C GLY A 30 -4.26 5.80 -11.04
N LYS A 31 -3.65 4.66 -11.33
CA LYS A 31 -4.37 3.39 -11.51
C LYS A 31 -5.04 2.92 -10.22
N ILE A 32 -4.35 3.06 -9.08
CA ILE A 32 -4.87 2.73 -7.76
C ILE A 32 -6.15 3.53 -7.47
N ARG A 33 -6.16 4.84 -7.78
CA ARG A 33 -7.34 5.69 -7.62
C ARG A 33 -8.49 5.31 -8.55
N GLU A 34 -8.19 4.81 -9.75
CA GLU A 34 -9.21 4.29 -10.66
C GLU A 34 -9.84 3.00 -10.13
N GLU A 35 -9.04 2.09 -9.55
CA GLU A 35 -9.52 0.85 -8.95
C GLU A 35 -10.23 1.08 -7.61
N TRP A 36 -9.70 1.98 -6.77
CA TRP A 36 -10.22 2.34 -5.46
C TRP A 36 -10.60 3.81 -5.42
N ALA A 37 -11.77 4.12 -5.99
CA ALA A 37 -12.32 5.49 -5.99
C ALA A 37 -12.55 6.08 -4.59
N GLU A 38 -12.59 5.23 -3.56
CA GLU A 38 -12.74 5.60 -2.14
C GLU A 38 -11.42 6.05 -1.49
N VAL A 39 -10.28 5.69 -2.11
CA VAL A 39 -8.95 6.01 -1.60
C VAL A 39 -8.46 7.29 -2.27
N THR A 40 -8.03 8.26 -1.47
CA THR A 40 -7.58 9.56 -1.99
C THR A 40 -6.07 9.62 -2.19
N ASP A 41 -5.62 10.48 -3.13
CA ASP A 41 -4.19 10.68 -3.41
C ASP A 41 -3.39 11.04 -2.15
N GLN A 42 -3.97 11.89 -1.30
CA GLN A 42 -3.34 12.33 -0.04
C GLN A 42 -3.18 11.18 0.97
N GLU A 43 -4.10 10.22 0.98
CA GLU A 43 -4.07 9.07 1.86
C GLU A 43 -3.03 8.04 1.38
N MET A 44 -2.99 7.79 0.08
CA MET A 44 -1.91 7.00 -0.53
C MET A 44 -0.54 7.61 -0.23
N GLU A 45 -0.39 8.94 -0.34
CA GLU A 45 0.88 9.61 -0.03
C GLU A 45 1.27 9.51 1.44
N GLN A 46 0.33 9.51 2.37
CA GLN A 46 0.62 9.31 3.80
C GLN A 46 1.11 7.90 4.10
N ALA A 47 0.55 6.91 3.40
CA ALA A 47 0.94 5.52 3.54
C ALA A 47 2.14 5.11 2.66
N ARG A 48 2.70 6.06 1.90
CA ARG A 48 3.78 5.79 0.97
C ARG A 48 5.05 5.34 1.71
N GLY A 49 5.69 4.29 1.19
CA GLY A 49 6.89 3.71 1.80
C GLY A 49 6.61 2.99 3.13
N ASN A 50 5.34 2.77 3.47
CA ASN A 50 4.92 1.91 4.57
C ASN A 50 3.76 1.02 4.09
N TRP A 51 4.10 -0.18 3.66
CA TRP A 51 3.13 -1.16 3.18
C TRP A 51 2.03 -1.48 4.20
N GLU A 52 2.36 -1.64 5.47
CA GLU A 52 1.37 -1.95 6.52
C GLU A 52 0.35 -0.82 6.69
N GLN A 53 0.80 0.43 6.69
CA GLN A 53 -0.11 1.58 6.74
C GLN A 53 -1.00 1.66 5.50
N PHE A 54 -0.45 1.36 4.32
CA PHE A 54 -1.22 1.36 3.08
C PHE A 54 -2.29 0.28 3.09
N LYS A 55 -1.90 -0.94 3.47
CA LYS A 55 -2.79 -2.09 3.60
C LYS A 55 -3.93 -1.77 4.56
N GLY A 56 -3.64 -1.39 5.80
CA GLY A 56 -4.68 -1.08 6.80
C GLY A 56 -5.62 0.03 6.36
N MET A 57 -5.09 1.10 5.76
CA MET A 57 -5.90 2.20 5.23
C MET A 57 -6.83 1.74 4.10
N VAL A 58 -6.33 0.98 3.12
CA VAL A 58 -7.16 0.49 2.01
C VAL A 58 -8.19 -0.53 2.50
N GLU A 59 -7.82 -1.41 3.44
CA GLU A 59 -8.74 -2.35 4.10
C GLU A 59 -9.88 -1.61 4.82
N GLU A 60 -9.57 -0.56 5.60
CA GLU A 60 -10.59 0.24 6.31
C GLU A 60 -11.52 1.00 5.36
N LYS A 61 -11.01 1.48 4.22
CA LYS A 61 -11.76 2.27 3.25
C LYS A 61 -12.65 1.42 2.35
N THR A 62 -12.06 0.40 1.75
CA THR A 62 -12.70 -0.43 0.72
C THR A 62 -13.36 -1.67 1.31
N GLY A 63 -13.02 -2.05 2.54
CA GLY A 63 -13.43 -3.31 3.16
C GLY A 63 -12.81 -4.55 2.50
N GLN A 64 -11.82 -4.38 1.62
CA GLN A 64 -11.16 -5.49 0.95
C GLN A 64 -10.21 -6.21 1.90
N ALA A 65 -9.96 -7.49 1.63
CA ALA A 65 -8.93 -8.25 2.35
C ALA A 65 -7.54 -7.87 1.83
N GLY A 66 -6.57 -7.85 2.73
CA GLY A 66 -5.16 -7.63 2.45
C GLY A 66 -4.62 -8.35 1.21
N ASP A 67 -4.92 -9.64 1.06
CA ASP A 67 -4.49 -10.43 -0.09
C ASP A 67 -5.00 -9.88 -1.44
N ALA A 68 -6.21 -9.29 -1.45
CA ALA A 68 -6.78 -8.70 -2.65
C ALA A 68 -6.06 -7.40 -3.03
N ILE A 69 -5.67 -6.61 -2.02
CA ILE A 69 -4.91 -5.37 -2.18
C ILE A 69 -3.51 -5.69 -2.72
N GLU A 70 -2.86 -6.71 -2.18
CA GLU A 70 -1.54 -7.18 -2.65
C GLU A 70 -1.56 -7.61 -4.10
N ARG A 71 -2.54 -8.45 -4.48
CA ARG A 71 -2.70 -8.89 -5.87
C ARG A 71 -2.96 -7.72 -6.81
N LYS A 72 -3.81 -6.78 -6.39
CA LYS A 72 -4.09 -5.58 -7.19
C LYS A 72 -2.83 -4.77 -7.41
N LEU A 73 -2.04 -4.52 -6.37
CA LEU A 73 -0.78 -3.80 -6.54
C LEU A 73 0.19 -4.55 -7.44
N ASP A 74 0.30 -5.87 -7.31
CA ASP A 74 1.15 -6.67 -8.18
C ASP A 74 0.72 -6.59 -9.65
N GLU A 75 -0.59 -6.64 -9.92
CA GLU A 75 -1.15 -6.40 -11.27
C GLU A 75 -0.80 -5.01 -11.81
N LEU A 76 -0.77 -4.01 -10.94
CA LEU A 76 -0.52 -2.63 -11.31
C LEU A 76 0.97 -2.32 -11.54
N PHE A 77 1.86 -2.98 -10.79
CA PHE A 77 3.33 -2.88 -10.85
C PHE A 77 3.99 -3.78 -11.92
N ASN A 78 3.24 -4.71 -12.53
CA ASN A 78 3.69 -5.54 -13.65
C ASN A 78 3.70 -4.79 -15.00
#